data_AF-A0A1B2Z9T2-F1
#
_entry.id   AF-A0A1B2Z9T2-F1
#
_cell.length_a   1.000
_cell.length_b   1.000
_cell.length_c   1.000
_cell.angle_alpha   90.00
_cell.angle_beta   90.00
_cell.angle_gamma   90.00
#
_symmetry.space_group_name_H-M   'P 1'
#
loop_
_entity.id
_entity.type
_entity.pdbx_description
1 polymer ?
#
loop_
_entity_poly.entity_id
_entity_poly.type
_entity_poly.pdbx_seq_one_letter_code
_entity_poly.pdbx_strand_id
1 'polypeptide(L)'
;MITEKYSLNNLIALLILFQFTSINSQNKLIKNGDTWNYYDQGYLESDWMTKTEKYAWKKGATPIGYGDKKIVTEISFGDNAEEKHIVKYFKKNITISKTKYLAYEFRTLSDDGIVIYINGKELYRLNMPNATITNKTLAVNTVSKEEEDEYKINIFEDTFFKDGENIITTSVYQAYPNSSDCIFSLELIGHTSPKMLSIILDNKNKKNSDLELKIKEFNSKFEYEKILLQKENLDSLNFILKILLFLVSLLFILSLFGYYFIFEDHKKRINAKNNALKILTSENLAKEKEMITLATNLLHNKQYFKEIKADLKGLKTEDKSTVRSMIFEIDNLIENEKEWEILKKHFDTVNDGFYGKLLKLHPNLSETELRHCMFIKLFLQTKEIARIMSIDPRSVQTSRYRIKKKMNLNEEQDLRNYLIHL
;
A
#
# COMPACT_ATOMS: atom_id res chain seq x y z
N MET A 1 17.40 100.43 46.50
CA MET A 1 18.69 99.96 45.95
C MET A 1 19.42 99.26 47.09
N ILE A 2 19.99 98.07 46.86
CA ILE A 2 20.65 97.17 47.84
C ILE A 2 19.72 96.17 48.57
N THR A 3 19.15 95.20 47.83
CA THR A 3 18.72 93.90 48.41
C THR A 3 18.80 92.72 47.42
N GLU A 4 19.50 92.83 46.28
CA GLU A 4 19.50 91.76 45.26
C GLU A 4 20.85 91.07 45.00
N LYS A 5 21.90 91.35 45.77
CA LYS A 5 23.26 90.83 45.47
C LYS A 5 23.67 89.56 46.23
N TYR A 6 22.85 89.05 47.16
CA TYR A 6 23.21 87.91 48.02
C TYR A 6 22.60 86.55 47.61
N SER A 7 21.69 86.50 46.62
CA SER A 7 21.05 85.23 46.21
C SER A 7 21.84 84.48 45.12
N LEU A 8 22.52 85.19 44.22
CA LEU A 8 23.13 84.56 43.04
C LEU A 8 24.43 83.81 43.36
N ASN A 9 25.29 84.34 44.26
CA ASN A 9 26.54 83.69 44.63
C ASN A 9 26.32 82.41 45.46
N ASN A 10 25.27 82.36 46.28
CA ASN A 10 24.91 81.15 47.03
C ASN A 10 24.28 80.09 46.12
N LEU A 11 23.54 80.49 45.07
CA LEU A 11 22.99 79.57 44.08
C LEU A 11 24.09 78.95 43.21
N ILE A 12 25.09 79.75 42.81
CA ILE A 12 26.25 79.28 42.03
C ILE A 12 27.15 78.37 42.90
N ALA A 13 27.35 78.70 44.18
CA ALA A 13 28.06 77.82 45.10
C ALA A 13 27.32 76.48 45.34
N LEU A 14 25.98 76.49 45.42
CA LEU A 14 25.17 75.26 45.53
C LEU A 14 25.21 74.42 44.24
N LEU A 15 25.24 75.06 43.07
CA LEU A 15 25.37 74.41 41.76
C LEU A 15 26.76 73.82 41.54
N ILE A 16 27.83 74.47 42.03
CA ILE A 16 29.19 73.94 42.00
C ILE A 16 29.36 72.80 43.03
N LEU A 17 28.66 72.85 44.17
CA LEU A 17 28.61 71.73 45.14
C LEU A 17 27.79 70.53 44.63
N PHE A 18 26.78 70.74 43.77
CA PHE A 18 26.03 69.65 43.13
C PHE A 18 26.73 69.04 41.91
N GLN A 19 27.73 69.72 41.33
CA GLN A 19 28.53 69.17 40.23
C GLN A 19 29.70 68.28 40.70
N PHE A 20 29.97 68.21 42.01
CA PHE A 20 31.06 67.38 42.55
C PHE A 20 30.62 66.04 43.17
N THR A 21 29.34 65.65 43.11
CA THR A 21 28.85 64.35 43.64
C THR A 21 28.30 63.41 42.58
N SER A 22 28.72 63.54 41.32
CA SER A 22 28.40 62.55 40.27
C SER A 22 29.55 61.60 39.93
N ILE A 23 30.60 61.57 40.75
CA ILE A 23 31.75 60.69 40.52
C ILE A 23 31.68 59.54 41.53
N ASN A 24 31.49 58.33 40.98
CA ASN A 24 31.48 56.99 41.59
C ASN A 24 30.11 56.37 41.88
N SER A 25 29.25 56.26 40.86
CA SER A 25 28.16 55.26 40.81
C SER A 25 28.67 53.82 40.63
N GLN A 26 29.98 53.63 40.44
CA GLN A 26 30.63 52.36 40.15
C GLN A 26 31.81 52.20 41.09
N ASN A 27 31.87 51.08 41.79
CA ASN A 27 33.02 50.77 42.64
C ASN A 27 33.76 49.57 42.04
N LYS A 28 35.03 49.77 41.64
CA LYS A 28 35.88 48.67 41.18
C LYS A 28 36.26 47.81 42.39
N LEU A 29 35.65 46.65 42.48
CA LEU A 29 35.81 45.62 43.50
C LEU A 29 37.03 44.75 43.24
N ILE A 30 37.33 44.50 41.97
CA ILE A 30 38.56 43.89 41.49
C ILE A 30 39.06 44.73 40.33
N LYS A 31 40.34 45.08 40.33
CA LYS A 31 40.98 45.90 39.30
C LYS A 31 42.03 45.08 38.55
N ASN A 32 42.28 45.43 37.29
CA ASN A 32 43.50 44.96 36.64
C ASN A 32 44.74 45.42 37.44
N GLY A 33 45.76 44.57 37.53
CA GLY A 33 46.93 44.77 38.39
C GLY A 33 46.77 44.22 39.81
N ASP A 34 45.56 43.85 40.23
CA ASP A 34 45.41 43.21 41.53
C ASP A 34 46.03 41.81 41.55
N THR A 35 46.48 41.40 42.73
CA THR A 35 46.96 40.04 42.96
C THR A 35 45.81 39.01 42.92
N TRP A 36 46.05 37.92 42.22
CA TRP A 36 45.26 36.69 42.16
C TRP A 36 46.12 35.51 42.61
N ASN A 37 45.47 34.48 43.14
CA ASN A 37 46.12 33.20 43.34
C ASN A 37 45.98 32.39 42.06
N TYR A 38 47.05 31.77 41.58
CA TYR A 38 47.05 30.94 40.36
C TYR A 38 47.67 29.57 40.62
N TYR A 39 47.29 28.59 39.79
CA TYR A 39 47.87 27.25 39.78
C TYR A 39 48.28 26.87 38.37
N ASP A 40 49.57 26.56 38.20
CA ASP A 40 50.21 26.29 36.91
C ASP A 40 50.92 24.91 36.86
N GLN A 41 50.75 24.07 37.90
CA GLN A 41 51.46 22.80 38.07
C GLN A 41 50.73 21.58 37.47
N GLY A 42 49.87 21.81 36.46
CA GLY A 42 49.10 20.76 35.78
C GLY A 42 47.60 20.87 36.01
N TYR A 43 46.93 19.73 36.03
CA TYR A 43 45.47 19.65 36.04
C TYR A 43 44.89 19.44 37.44
N LEU A 44 43.84 20.20 37.76
CA LEU A 44 43.08 20.02 39.00
C LEU A 44 41.96 18.98 38.82
N GLU A 45 41.48 18.41 39.93
CA GLU A 45 40.33 17.48 39.96
C GLU A 45 39.03 18.20 39.58
N SER A 46 37.99 17.47 39.16
CA SER A 46 36.75 18.07 38.65
C SER A 46 35.98 18.93 39.66
N ASP A 47 36.19 18.74 40.97
CA ASP A 47 35.53 19.47 42.05
C ASP A 47 36.40 20.59 42.66
N TRP A 48 37.53 20.92 42.03
CA TRP A 48 38.51 21.87 42.55
C TRP A 48 37.94 23.23 42.93
N MET A 49 36.90 23.71 42.22
CA MET A 49 36.23 25.00 42.51
C MET A 49 35.72 25.08 43.95
N THR A 50 35.38 23.94 44.56
CA THR A 50 34.85 23.83 45.93
C THR A 50 35.90 23.43 46.97
N LYS A 51 37.04 22.87 46.52
CA LYS A 51 38.13 22.35 47.36
C LYS A 51 39.44 23.10 47.12
N THR A 52 39.38 24.42 47.00
CA THR A 52 40.55 25.21 46.59
C THR A 52 41.71 25.15 47.59
N GLU A 53 41.46 24.85 48.87
CA GLU A 53 42.53 24.76 49.88
C GLU A 53 43.41 23.51 49.77
N LYS A 54 43.05 22.53 48.94
CA LYS A 54 43.85 21.32 48.68
C LYS A 54 45.14 21.61 47.92
N TYR A 55 45.21 22.75 47.22
CA TYR A 55 46.26 23.02 46.23
C TYR A 55 47.19 24.15 46.68
N ALA A 56 48.47 24.02 46.34
CA ALA A 56 49.50 25.02 46.66
C ALA A 56 49.45 26.18 45.64
N TRP A 57 48.62 27.18 45.91
CA TRP A 57 48.47 28.33 45.03
C TRP A 57 49.64 29.31 45.13
N LYS A 58 50.13 29.76 43.98
CA LYS A 58 51.07 30.89 43.87
C LYS A 58 50.30 32.20 43.76
N LYS A 59 50.97 33.34 43.96
CA LYS A 59 50.37 34.68 43.86
C LYS A 59 50.99 35.47 42.73
N GLY A 60 50.17 36.20 41.97
CA GLY A 60 50.60 37.03 40.84
C GLY A 60 49.62 38.16 40.56
N ALA A 61 50.10 39.30 40.07
CA ALA A 61 49.27 40.41 39.61
C ALA A 61 48.80 40.18 38.16
N THR A 62 47.56 40.54 37.83
CA THR A 62 47.04 40.46 36.45
C THR A 62 47.59 41.58 35.57
N PRO A 63 47.71 41.39 34.25
CA PRO A 63 47.42 40.15 33.50
C PRO A 63 48.40 39.00 33.80
N ILE A 64 47.88 37.79 33.99
CA ILE A 64 48.66 36.58 34.29
C ILE A 64 48.65 35.68 33.04
N GLY A 65 49.80 35.14 32.65
CA GLY A 65 49.87 34.41 31.38
C GLY A 65 51.27 34.07 30.88
N TYR A 66 51.40 33.84 29.59
CA TYR A 66 52.68 33.70 28.87
C TYR A 66 52.50 34.14 27.41
N GLY A 67 53.60 34.38 26.69
CA GLY A 67 53.58 34.64 25.24
C GLY A 67 53.18 36.05 24.79
N ASP A 68 52.60 36.87 25.69
CA ASP A 68 52.18 38.25 25.39
C ASP A 68 52.95 39.33 26.19
N LYS A 69 53.11 40.53 25.61
CA LYS A 69 53.86 41.65 26.21
C LYS A 69 53.14 42.33 27.38
N LYS A 70 51.84 42.13 27.52
CA LYS A 70 50.99 42.72 28.59
C LYS A 70 51.04 41.90 29.87
N ILE A 71 51.63 40.70 29.83
CA ILE A 71 51.73 39.82 30.97
C ILE A 71 52.61 40.46 32.05
N VAL A 72 52.03 40.63 33.23
CA VAL A 72 52.70 41.13 34.43
C VAL A 72 53.24 39.95 35.25
N THR A 73 52.47 38.86 35.36
CA THR A 73 52.93 37.63 36.00
C THR A 73 53.01 36.51 34.98
N GLU A 74 54.24 36.09 34.67
CA GLU A 74 54.48 34.93 33.83
C GLU A 74 54.19 33.62 34.58
N ILE A 75 53.52 32.68 33.93
CA ILE A 75 53.18 31.36 34.50
C ILE A 75 53.71 30.23 33.62
N SER A 76 53.99 29.07 34.22
CA SER A 76 54.46 27.92 33.44
C SER A 76 53.39 27.40 32.49
N PHE A 77 53.78 27.08 31.25
CA PHE A 77 52.93 26.38 30.29
C PHE A 77 52.99 24.85 30.46
N GLY A 78 53.90 24.31 31.27
CA GLY A 78 54.23 22.88 31.36
C GLY A 78 55.63 22.60 30.82
N ASP A 79 56.01 21.33 30.73
CA ASP A 79 57.37 20.93 30.33
C ASP A 79 57.53 20.77 28.80
N ASN A 80 56.42 20.73 28.06
CA ASN A 80 56.40 20.52 26.61
C ASN A 80 55.72 21.70 25.90
N ALA A 81 56.43 22.38 25.01
CA ALA A 81 55.89 23.50 24.24
C ALA A 81 54.87 23.09 23.15
N GLU A 82 54.95 21.84 22.66
CA GLU A 82 54.00 21.27 21.71
C GLU A 82 52.76 20.65 22.40
N GLU A 83 52.83 20.46 23.72
CA GLU A 83 51.76 19.87 24.54
C GLU A 83 51.67 20.60 25.89
N LYS A 84 51.27 21.87 25.84
CA LYS A 84 51.11 22.72 27.02
C LYS A 84 49.88 22.28 27.83
N HIS A 85 49.88 22.61 29.11
CA HIS A 85 48.67 22.47 29.94
C HIS A 85 47.59 23.42 29.41
N ILE A 86 46.56 22.85 28.78
CA ILE A 86 45.48 23.58 28.10
C ILE A 86 44.55 24.35 29.04
N VAL A 87 44.69 24.19 30.36
CA VAL A 87 43.87 24.92 31.34
C VAL A 87 44.75 25.53 32.42
N LYS A 88 44.42 26.78 32.78
CA LYS A 88 45.03 27.53 33.88
C LYS A 88 43.95 27.92 34.88
N TYR A 89 44.29 27.86 36.16
CA TYR A 89 43.33 28.03 37.24
C TYR A 89 43.67 29.23 38.10
N PHE A 90 42.65 29.96 38.51
CA PHE A 90 42.77 31.19 39.30
C PHE A 90 41.75 31.21 40.43
N LYS A 91 42.13 31.77 41.58
CA LYS A 91 41.22 32.04 42.70
C LYS A 91 41.46 33.42 43.32
N LYS A 92 40.38 34.06 43.74
CA LYS A 92 40.41 35.32 44.49
C LYS A 92 39.31 35.36 45.53
N ASN A 93 39.70 35.70 46.75
CA ASN A 93 38.78 35.96 47.84
C ASN A 93 38.38 37.43 47.81
N ILE A 94 37.10 37.71 48.03
CA ILE A 94 36.55 39.06 48.07
C ILE A 94 35.49 39.16 49.15
N THR A 95 35.45 40.29 49.86
CA THR A 95 34.37 40.60 50.79
C THR A 95 33.34 41.48 50.11
N ILE A 96 32.08 41.04 50.06
CA ILE A 96 30.95 41.74 49.46
C ILE A 96 29.97 42.10 50.56
N SER A 97 29.49 43.35 50.56
CA SER A 97 28.38 43.77 51.41
C SER A 97 27.12 43.81 50.55
N LYS A 98 26.18 42.90 50.82
CA LYS A 98 25.04 42.62 49.93
C LYS A 98 24.08 43.80 49.77
N THR A 99 23.96 44.65 50.79
CA THR A 99 23.10 45.84 50.75
C THR A 99 23.65 46.97 49.90
N LYS A 100 24.89 46.84 49.40
CA LYS A 100 25.61 47.95 48.75
C LYS A 100 25.46 48.01 47.24
N TYR A 101 25.31 46.88 46.54
CA TYR A 101 25.32 46.84 45.07
C TYR A 101 24.07 46.14 44.51
N LEU A 102 23.52 46.67 43.42
CA LEU A 102 22.33 46.13 42.75
C LEU A 102 22.68 45.19 41.59
N ALA A 103 23.83 45.41 40.97
CA ALA A 103 24.35 44.60 39.87
C ALA A 103 25.87 44.56 39.89
N TYR A 104 26.44 43.53 39.28
CA TYR A 104 27.88 43.38 39.10
C TYR A 104 28.23 43.24 37.64
N GLU A 105 29.22 44.00 37.21
CA GLU A 105 29.80 43.93 35.88
C GLU A 105 31.14 43.22 35.96
N PHE A 106 31.23 42.11 35.23
CA PHE A 106 32.46 41.35 35.02
C PHE A 106 33.06 41.79 33.70
N ARG A 107 34.30 42.26 33.75
CA ARG A 107 35.13 42.53 32.57
C ARG A 107 36.20 41.46 32.51
N THR A 108 36.15 40.60 31.51
CA THR A 108 37.13 39.52 31.36
C THR A 108 37.97 39.68 30.12
N LEU A 109 39.27 39.48 30.30
CA LEU A 109 40.26 39.26 29.27
C LEU A 109 40.75 37.83 29.42
N SER A 110 40.53 37.00 28.42
CA SER A 110 40.92 35.60 28.42
C SER A 110 41.22 35.11 27.01
N ASP A 111 42.30 34.35 26.89
CA ASP A 111 42.69 33.65 25.66
C ASP A 111 42.88 32.17 26.00
N ASP A 112 42.08 31.23 25.49
CA ASP A 112 41.02 31.38 24.48
C ASP A 112 39.59 31.41 25.08
N GLY A 113 39.35 30.54 26.05
CA GLY A 113 38.06 30.34 26.70
C GLY A 113 38.15 30.51 28.20
N ILE A 114 37.03 30.82 28.86
CA ILE A 114 36.99 31.07 30.30
C ILE A 114 35.71 30.54 30.92
N VAL A 115 35.82 29.96 32.12
CA VAL A 115 34.67 29.60 32.96
C VAL A 115 34.85 30.22 34.34
N ILE A 116 33.83 30.96 34.79
CA ILE A 116 33.84 31.67 36.08
C ILE A 116 32.83 31.05 37.02
N TYR A 117 33.29 30.81 38.24
CA TYR A 117 32.51 30.26 39.32
C TYR A 117 32.55 31.19 40.52
N ILE A 118 31.42 31.32 41.19
CA ILE A 118 31.29 32.06 42.43
C ILE A 118 30.84 31.10 43.51
N ASN A 119 31.62 30.99 44.58
CA ASN A 119 31.36 30.06 45.69
C ASN A 119 31.11 28.62 45.23
N GLY A 120 31.84 28.18 44.20
CA GLY A 120 31.75 26.83 43.63
C GLY A 120 30.61 26.60 42.63
N LYS A 121 29.74 27.60 42.37
CA LYS A 121 28.69 27.52 41.34
C LYS A 121 29.12 28.28 40.10
N GLU A 122 28.93 27.68 38.93
CA GLU A 122 29.21 28.33 37.65
C GLU A 122 28.29 29.54 37.47
N LEU A 123 28.88 30.71 37.19
CA LEU A 123 28.15 31.93 36.86
C LEU A 123 27.96 32.06 35.35
N TYR A 124 29.06 31.97 34.60
CA TYR A 124 29.05 32.01 33.15
C TYR A 124 30.35 31.45 32.56
N ARG A 125 30.29 31.16 31.26
CA ARG A 125 31.43 30.76 30.43
C ARG A 125 31.46 31.58 29.14
N LEU A 126 32.64 31.81 28.59
CA LEU A 126 32.85 32.40 27.25
C LEU A 126 33.74 31.48 26.42
N ASN A 127 33.42 31.35 25.13
CA ASN A 127 34.17 30.54 24.16
C ASN A 127 34.41 29.08 24.62
N MET A 128 33.45 28.50 25.35
CA MET A 128 33.48 27.11 25.84
C MET A 128 32.25 26.34 25.35
N PRO A 129 32.36 25.02 25.09
CA PRO A 129 31.25 24.22 24.61
C PRO A 129 30.11 24.16 25.61
N ASN A 130 28.88 23.94 25.12
CA ASN A 130 27.69 23.73 25.94
C ASN A 130 27.63 22.26 26.43
N ALA A 131 28.65 21.85 27.19
CA ALA A 131 28.82 20.51 27.74
C ALA A 131 29.42 20.56 29.15
N THR A 132 29.57 19.40 29.81
CA THR A 132 30.30 19.30 31.08
C THR A 132 31.77 19.65 30.86
N ILE A 133 32.26 20.67 31.57
CA ILE A 133 33.64 21.13 31.44
C ILE A 133 34.55 20.29 32.34
N THR A 134 35.57 19.71 31.73
CA THR A 134 36.66 18.94 32.36
C THR A 134 38.01 19.59 32.07
N ASN A 135 39.07 19.12 32.73
CA ASN A 135 40.45 19.56 32.48
C ASN A 135 41.00 19.17 31.08
N LYS A 136 40.25 18.39 30.30
CA LYS A 136 40.54 18.03 28.90
C LYS A 136 39.71 18.81 27.88
N THR A 137 38.84 19.70 28.32
CA THR A 137 37.94 20.44 27.43
C THR A 137 38.68 21.57 26.76
N LEU A 138 38.51 21.73 25.45
CA LEU A 138 39.10 22.83 24.69
C LEU A 138 38.10 23.98 24.55
N ALA A 139 38.64 25.18 24.33
CA ALA A 139 37.83 26.31 23.87
C ALA A 139 37.24 26.02 22.47
N VAL A 140 36.13 26.68 22.12
CA VAL A 140 35.40 26.39 20.87
C VAL A 140 36.13 26.93 19.65
N ASN A 141 36.64 28.15 19.74
CA ASN A 141 37.39 28.84 18.69
C ASN A 141 38.67 29.44 19.28
N THR A 142 39.61 29.84 18.43
CA THR A 142 40.68 30.75 18.85
C THR A 142 40.16 32.17 18.97
N VAL A 143 40.69 32.95 19.90
CA VAL A 143 40.48 34.41 19.94
C VAL A 143 41.44 35.05 18.92
N SER A 144 41.04 36.17 18.32
CA SER A 144 41.91 36.93 17.41
C SER A 144 42.66 38.01 18.19
N LYS A 145 43.83 38.42 17.69
CA LYS A 145 44.67 39.49 18.30
C LYS A 145 43.95 40.81 18.55
N GLU A 146 42.90 41.12 17.77
CA GLU A 146 42.09 42.33 17.96
C GLU A 146 41.08 42.15 19.11
N GLU A 147 40.58 40.94 19.31
CA GLU A 147 39.67 40.59 20.40
C GLU A 147 40.38 40.26 21.73
N GLU A 148 41.64 39.83 21.69
CA GLU A 148 42.55 39.63 22.83
C GLU A 148 42.86 40.92 23.60
N ASP A 149 42.56 42.08 23.00
CA ASP A 149 42.81 43.41 23.54
C ASP A 149 41.58 44.01 24.23
N GLU A 150 40.40 43.42 24.02
CA GLU A 150 39.13 43.94 24.49
C GLU A 150 38.57 43.12 25.67
N TYR A 151 38.29 43.80 26.78
CA TYR A 151 37.54 43.19 27.87
C TYR A 151 36.12 42.86 27.43
N LYS A 152 35.74 41.59 27.50
CA LYS A 152 34.34 41.16 27.33
C LYS A 152 33.55 41.53 28.59
N ILE A 153 32.42 42.22 28.41
CA ILE A 153 31.63 42.81 29.50
C ILE A 153 30.32 42.05 29.68
N ASN A 154 30.13 41.45 30.86
CA ASN A 154 28.89 40.79 31.25
C ASN A 154 28.36 41.37 32.55
N ILE A 155 27.06 41.68 32.60
CA ILE A 155 26.40 42.28 33.75
C ILE A 155 25.38 41.29 34.34
N PHE A 156 25.43 41.10 35.65
CA PHE A 156 24.58 40.17 36.38
C PHE A 156 23.93 40.84 37.61
N GLU A 157 22.76 40.37 38.00
CA GLU A 157 22.07 40.76 39.24
C GLU A 157 22.74 40.15 40.48
N ASP A 158 22.64 40.79 41.65
CA ASP A 158 23.18 40.28 42.91
C ASP A 158 22.45 39.02 43.46
N THR A 159 22.63 37.90 42.77
CA THR A 159 21.99 36.61 43.12
C THR A 159 22.99 35.53 43.52
N PHE A 160 24.28 35.74 43.25
CA PHE A 160 25.34 34.73 43.36
C PHE A 160 26.36 35.02 44.47
N PHE A 161 26.46 36.26 44.96
CA PHE A 161 27.26 36.58 46.13
C PHE A 161 26.47 36.39 47.44
N LYS A 162 27.20 35.99 48.48
CA LYS A 162 26.76 35.97 49.87
C LYS A 162 27.20 37.28 50.53
N ASP A 163 26.54 37.67 51.62
CA ASP A 163 27.05 38.75 52.45
C ASP A 163 28.33 38.27 53.17
N GLY A 164 29.38 39.10 53.17
CA GLY A 164 30.68 38.75 53.71
C GLY A 164 31.64 38.13 52.67
N GLU A 165 32.39 37.11 53.09
CA GLU A 165 33.43 36.49 52.26
C GLU A 165 32.85 35.65 51.12
N ASN A 166 33.42 35.84 49.95
CA ASN A 166 33.11 35.11 48.73
C ASN A 166 34.40 34.71 48.04
N ILE A 167 34.34 33.62 47.31
CA ILE A 167 35.44 33.16 46.48
C ILE A 167 35.03 33.18 45.01
N ILE A 168 35.84 33.84 44.19
CA ILE A 168 35.76 33.79 42.73
C ILE A 168 36.85 32.84 42.27
N THR A 169 36.44 31.82 41.53
CA THR A 169 37.36 30.87 40.92
C THR A 169 37.14 30.82 39.42
N THR A 170 38.22 30.66 38.68
CA THR A 170 38.21 30.79 37.23
C THR A 170 39.15 29.77 36.59
N SER A 171 38.71 29.17 35.50
CA SER A 171 39.56 28.38 34.61
C SER A 171 39.61 29.00 33.23
N VAL A 172 40.81 29.19 32.69
CA VAL A 172 41.07 29.64 31.32
C VAL A 172 41.55 28.45 30.49
N TYR A 173 40.93 28.23 29.34
CA TYR A 173 41.16 27.09 28.46
C TYR A 173 41.72 27.54 27.11
N GLN A 174 42.64 26.77 26.55
CA GLN A 174 43.18 26.96 25.21
C GLN A 174 42.34 26.18 24.18
N ALA A 175 42.25 26.69 22.96
CA ALA A 175 41.64 25.99 21.82
C ALA A 175 42.52 24.84 21.33
N TYR A 176 43.85 24.96 21.50
CA TYR A 176 44.83 23.96 21.07
C TYR A 176 45.97 23.75 22.10
N PRO A 177 46.53 22.53 22.22
CA PRO A 177 47.64 22.23 23.13
C PRO A 177 48.95 23.00 22.89
N ASN A 178 49.18 23.49 21.68
CA ASN A 178 50.40 24.21 21.30
C ASN A 178 50.18 25.73 21.16
N SER A 179 49.16 26.29 21.85
CA SER A 179 48.88 27.74 21.84
C SER A 179 50.13 28.57 22.16
N SER A 180 50.37 29.65 21.43
CA SER A 180 51.55 30.51 21.60
C SER A 180 51.53 31.27 22.92
N ASP A 181 50.34 31.61 23.38
CA ASP A 181 50.04 32.58 24.43
C ASP A 181 48.85 32.11 25.28
N CYS A 182 48.69 32.80 26.40
CA CYS A 182 47.58 32.64 27.32
C CYS A 182 47.52 33.92 28.13
N ILE A 183 46.35 34.52 28.27
CA ILE A 183 46.15 35.69 29.13
C ILE A 183 44.94 35.51 30.04
N PHE A 184 45.05 36.00 31.26
CA PHE A 184 43.95 36.12 32.20
C PHE A 184 43.97 37.48 32.90
N SER A 185 42.87 38.22 32.78
CA SER A 185 42.55 39.35 33.64
C SER A 185 41.04 39.42 33.88
N LEU A 186 40.65 39.77 35.09
CA LEU A 186 39.25 39.97 35.45
C LEU A 186 39.10 41.23 36.30
N GLU A 187 38.28 42.18 35.84
CA GLU A 187 37.78 43.26 36.68
C GLU A 187 36.35 42.98 37.12
N LEU A 188 36.04 43.36 38.36
CA LEU A 188 34.70 43.27 38.92
C LEU A 188 34.28 44.66 39.37
N ILE A 189 33.12 45.11 38.90
CA ILE A 189 32.59 46.44 39.20
C ILE A 189 31.21 46.27 39.82
N GLY A 190 31.03 46.81 41.03
CA GLY A 190 29.72 46.88 41.69
C GLY A 190 28.98 48.15 41.29
N HIS A 191 27.77 48.01 40.79
CA HIS A 191 26.88 49.11 40.39
C HIS A 191 25.84 49.38 41.47
N THR A 192 25.66 50.65 41.83
CA THR A 192 24.65 51.10 42.80
C THR A 192 23.42 51.73 42.14
N SER A 193 23.47 51.98 40.82
CA SER A 193 22.40 52.66 40.08
C SER A 193 21.25 51.72 39.72
N PRO A 194 19.99 52.07 40.05
CA PRO A 194 18.81 51.32 39.59
C PRO A 194 18.67 51.23 38.07
N LYS A 195 19.28 52.15 37.30
CA LYS A 195 19.32 52.10 35.83
C LYS A 195 19.96 50.81 35.30
N MET A 196 20.84 50.18 36.09
CA MET A 196 21.45 48.92 35.66
C MET A 196 20.47 47.75 35.69
N LEU A 197 19.49 47.77 36.60
CA LEU A 197 18.43 46.78 36.65
C LEU A 197 17.53 46.84 35.40
N SER A 198 17.22 48.04 34.90
CA SER A 198 16.44 48.16 33.65
C SER A 198 17.19 47.60 32.44
N ILE A 199 18.50 47.85 32.33
CA ILE A 199 19.32 47.28 31.25
C ILE A 199 19.33 45.75 31.29
N ILE A 200 19.48 45.15 32.49
CA ILE A 200 19.45 43.70 32.65
C ILE A 200 18.07 43.15 32.26
N LEU A 201 16.99 43.80 32.71
CA LEU A 201 15.63 43.39 32.39
C LEU A 201 15.34 43.48 30.89
N ASP A 202 15.74 44.54 30.22
CA ASP A 202 15.59 44.73 28.77
C ASP A 202 16.35 43.64 28.00
N ASN A 203 17.58 43.32 28.41
CA ASN A 203 18.37 42.23 27.82
C ASN A 203 17.71 40.86 28.02
N LYS A 204 17.17 40.58 29.22
CA LYS A 204 16.42 39.36 29.50
C LYS A 204 15.16 39.27 28.61
N ASN A 205 14.40 40.36 28.50
CA ASN A 205 13.19 40.41 27.68
C ASN A 205 13.51 40.19 26.20
N LYS A 206 14.55 40.83 25.68
CA LYS A 206 15.01 40.63 24.29
C LYS A 206 15.40 39.17 24.03
N LYS A 207 16.13 38.54 24.96
CA LYS A 207 16.51 37.13 24.87
C LYS A 207 15.31 36.20 24.92
N ASN A 208 14.35 36.46 25.82
CA ASN A 208 13.12 35.68 25.90
C ASN A 208 12.30 35.78 24.61
N SER A 209 12.17 36.98 24.05
CA SER A 209 11.48 37.19 22.77
C SER A 209 12.16 36.46 21.60
N ASP A 210 13.49 36.48 21.54
CA ASP A 210 14.26 35.70 20.56
C ASP A 210 14.04 34.19 20.72
N LEU A 211 14.00 33.69 21.96
CA LEU A 211 13.72 32.28 22.25
C LEU A 211 12.29 31.89 21.83
N GLU A 212 11.30 32.74 22.09
CA GLU A 212 9.91 32.51 21.67
C GLU A 212 9.79 32.45 20.14
N LEU A 213 10.49 33.32 19.42
CA LEU A 213 10.55 33.29 17.95
C LEU A 213 11.16 31.98 17.45
N LYS A 214 12.29 31.56 18.01
CA LYS A 214 12.94 30.28 17.64
C LYS A 214 12.04 29.07 17.91
N ILE A 215 11.33 29.05 19.04
CA ILE A 215 10.38 27.98 19.36
C ILE A 215 9.24 27.96 18.33
N LYS A 216 8.72 29.13 17.96
CA LYS A 216 7.64 29.24 16.96
C LYS A 216 8.10 28.77 15.57
N GLU A 217 9.29 29.16 15.14
CA GLU A 217 9.87 28.72 13.87
C GLU A 217 10.09 27.21 13.86
N PHE A 218 10.67 26.66 14.93
CA PHE A 218 10.89 25.23 15.07
C PHE A 218 9.58 24.43 15.01
N ASN A 219 8.56 24.87 15.75
CA ASN A 219 7.24 24.22 15.72
C ASN A 219 6.59 24.28 14.34
N SER A 220 6.71 25.42 13.65
CA SER A 220 6.17 25.58 12.29
C SER A 220 6.85 24.65 11.29
N LYS A 221 8.18 24.51 11.41
CA LYS A 221 8.96 23.56 10.59
C LYS A 221 8.57 22.11 10.87
N PHE A 222 8.41 21.75 12.15
CA PHE A 222 8.00 20.41 12.56
C PHE A 222 6.61 20.04 12.01
N GLU A 223 5.63 20.94 12.10
CA GLU A 223 4.30 20.71 11.51
C GLU A 223 4.34 20.58 9.98
N TYR A 224 5.18 21.38 9.31
CA TYR A 224 5.38 21.26 7.86
C TYR A 224 5.97 19.89 7.46
N GLU A 225 7.01 19.42 8.15
CA GLU A 225 7.61 18.11 7.90
C GLU A 225 6.62 16.96 8.12
N LYS A 226 5.78 17.06 9.16
CA LYS A 226 4.72 16.09 9.43
C LYS A 226 3.70 16.03 8.28
N ILE A 227 3.27 17.17 7.76
CA ILE A 227 2.35 17.23 6.61
C ILE A 227 3.01 16.62 5.36
N LEU A 228 4.29 16.90 5.13
CA LEU A 228 5.04 16.36 3.99
C LEU A 228 5.08 14.83 4.03
N LEU A 229 5.39 14.25 5.20
CA LEU A 229 5.40 12.79 5.40
C LEU A 229 4.01 12.16 5.19
N GLN A 230 2.95 12.81 5.68
CA GLN A 230 1.58 12.34 5.44
C GLN A 230 1.22 12.36 3.95
N LYS A 231 1.64 13.39 3.23
CA LYS A 231 1.43 13.49 1.78
C LYS A 231 2.16 12.37 1.03
N GLU A 232 3.43 12.12 1.35
CA GLU A 232 4.22 11.05 0.72
C GLU A 232 3.60 9.66 0.92
N ASN A 233 3.06 9.40 2.12
CA ASN A 233 2.31 8.17 2.40
C ASN A 233 1.03 8.06 1.56
N LEU A 234 0.27 9.15 1.41
CA LEU A 234 -0.94 9.17 0.58
C LEU A 234 -0.63 8.97 -0.91
N ASP A 235 0.43 9.60 -1.41
CA ASP A 235 0.87 9.44 -2.80
C ASP A 235 1.30 7.99 -3.08
N SER A 236 2.01 7.38 -2.14
CA SER A 236 2.38 5.95 -2.20
C SER A 236 1.16 5.04 -2.20
N LEU A 237 0.17 5.31 -1.34
CA LEU A 237 -1.08 4.54 -1.29
C LEU A 237 -1.89 4.66 -2.59
N ASN A 238 -1.99 5.88 -3.14
CA ASN A 238 -2.66 6.14 -4.42
C ASN A 238 -1.98 5.40 -5.57
N PHE A 239 -0.65 5.31 -5.57
CA PHE A 239 0.09 4.55 -6.55
C PHE A 239 -0.23 3.04 -6.47
N ILE A 240 -0.23 2.47 -5.26
CA ILE A 240 -0.58 1.06 -5.03
C ILE A 240 -2.02 0.77 -5.49
N LEU A 241 -2.97 1.66 -5.16
CA LEU A 241 -4.37 1.51 -5.56
C LEU A 241 -4.54 1.46 -7.09
N LYS A 242 -3.82 2.31 -7.82
CA LYS A 242 -3.82 2.31 -9.30
C LYS A 242 -3.31 1.00 -9.88
N ILE A 243 -2.25 0.43 -9.31
CA ILE A 243 -1.73 -0.89 -9.72
C ILE A 243 -2.77 -1.98 -9.47
N LEU A 244 -3.41 -1.96 -8.31
CA LEU A 244 -4.41 -2.97 -7.95
C LEU A 244 -5.64 -2.90 -8.89
N LEU A 245 -6.13 -1.70 -9.18
CA LEU A 245 -7.19 -1.48 -10.17
C LEU A 245 -6.82 -2.01 -11.55
N PHE A 246 -5.58 -1.75 -12.00
CA PHE A 246 -5.08 -2.28 -13.26
C PHE A 246 -5.09 -3.82 -13.28
N LEU A 247 -4.56 -4.46 -12.24
CA LEU A 247 -4.55 -5.93 -12.13
C LEU A 247 -5.96 -6.54 -12.14
N VAL A 248 -6.91 -5.95 -11.40
CA VAL A 248 -8.31 -6.41 -11.39
C VAL A 248 -8.92 -6.28 -12.78
N SER A 249 -8.69 -5.16 -13.47
CA SER A 249 -9.17 -4.98 -14.85
C SER A 249 -8.56 -5.98 -15.83
N LEU A 250 -7.27 -6.28 -15.69
CA LEU A 250 -6.56 -7.26 -16.52
C LEU A 250 -7.12 -8.68 -16.31
N LEU A 251 -7.33 -9.08 -15.05
CA LEU A 251 -7.93 -10.37 -14.72
C LEU A 251 -9.36 -10.48 -15.26
N PHE A 252 -10.14 -9.40 -15.20
CA PHE A 252 -11.47 -9.37 -15.77
C PHE A 252 -11.45 -9.58 -17.29
N ILE A 253 -10.54 -8.91 -18.01
CA ILE A 253 -10.38 -9.09 -19.47
C ILE A 253 -9.96 -10.53 -19.80
N LEU A 254 -9.01 -11.10 -19.06
CA LEU A 254 -8.59 -12.50 -19.24
C LEU A 254 -9.73 -13.48 -18.99
N SER A 255 -10.58 -13.21 -17.99
CA SER A 255 -11.77 -14.03 -17.69
C SER A 255 -12.78 -13.97 -18.84
N LEU A 256 -13.05 -12.78 -19.39
CA LEU A 256 -13.93 -12.63 -20.56
C LEU A 256 -13.39 -13.37 -21.78
N PHE A 257 -12.08 -13.27 -22.02
CA PHE A 257 -11.43 -13.99 -23.11
C PHE A 257 -11.54 -15.51 -22.91
N GLY A 258 -11.22 -16.01 -21.71
CA GLY A 258 -11.38 -17.42 -21.36
C GLY A 258 -12.81 -17.92 -21.55
N TYR A 259 -13.81 -17.14 -21.11
CA TYR A 259 -15.22 -17.45 -21.31
C TYR A 259 -15.58 -17.54 -22.80
N TYR A 260 -15.11 -16.59 -23.61
CA TYR A 260 -15.33 -16.60 -25.06
C TYR A 260 -14.79 -17.87 -25.74
N PHE A 261 -13.56 -18.31 -25.39
CA PHE A 261 -13.00 -19.55 -25.93
C PHE A 261 -13.80 -20.79 -25.53
N ILE A 262 -14.20 -20.89 -24.26
CA ILE A 262 -15.03 -21.99 -23.77
C ILE A 262 -16.36 -22.02 -24.51
N PHE A 263 -16.98 -20.86 -24.73
CA PHE A 263 -18.24 -20.75 -25.46
C PHE A 263 -18.11 -21.21 -26.92
N GLU A 264 -17.06 -20.79 -27.64
CA GLU A 264 -16.82 -21.21 -29.02
C GLU A 264 -16.53 -22.72 -29.13
N ASP A 265 -15.76 -23.29 -28.20
CA ASP A 265 -15.54 -24.76 -28.18
C ASP A 265 -16.85 -25.52 -27.93
N HIS A 266 -17.65 -25.04 -26.96
CA HIS A 266 -18.94 -25.65 -26.64
C HIS A 266 -19.90 -25.59 -27.85
N LYS A 267 -19.93 -24.46 -28.55
CA LYS A 267 -20.71 -24.28 -29.79
C LYS A 267 -20.28 -25.25 -30.88
N LYS A 268 -18.96 -25.44 -31.09
CA LYS A 268 -18.43 -26.43 -32.04
C LYS A 268 -18.86 -27.86 -31.69
N ARG A 269 -18.77 -28.25 -30.41
CA ARG A 269 -19.21 -29.58 -29.94
C ARG A 269 -20.70 -29.80 -30.15
N ILE A 270 -21.52 -28.79 -29.87
CA ILE A 270 -22.97 -28.86 -30.14
C ILE A 270 -23.22 -29.06 -31.64
N ASN A 271 -22.59 -28.27 -32.49
CA ASN A 271 -22.76 -28.39 -33.94
C ASN A 271 -22.30 -29.75 -34.47
N ALA A 272 -21.18 -30.27 -33.98
CA ALA A 272 -20.70 -31.61 -34.34
C ALA A 272 -21.68 -32.70 -33.90
N LYS A 273 -22.19 -32.64 -32.66
CA LYS A 273 -23.22 -33.56 -32.16
C LYS A 273 -24.51 -33.48 -32.98
N ASN A 274 -24.96 -32.27 -33.32
CA ASN A 274 -26.17 -32.07 -34.13
C ASN A 274 -26.00 -32.64 -35.54
N ASN A 275 -24.83 -32.44 -36.17
CA ASN A 275 -24.53 -33.01 -37.48
C ASN A 275 -24.46 -34.54 -37.42
N ALA A 276 -23.77 -35.11 -36.42
CA ALA A 276 -23.71 -36.55 -36.21
C ALA A 276 -25.10 -37.15 -35.95
N LEU A 277 -25.92 -36.47 -35.14
CA LEU A 277 -27.30 -36.86 -34.88
C LEU A 277 -28.12 -36.85 -36.16
N LYS A 278 -28.00 -35.80 -36.99
CA LYS A 278 -28.69 -35.69 -38.27
C LYS A 278 -28.30 -36.81 -39.25
N ILE A 279 -27.02 -37.17 -39.31
CA ILE A 279 -26.54 -38.29 -40.13
C ILE A 279 -27.14 -39.60 -39.59
N LEU A 280 -27.01 -39.87 -38.30
CA LEU A 280 -27.50 -41.10 -37.69
C LEU A 280 -29.03 -41.26 -37.83
N THR A 281 -29.80 -40.18 -37.68
CA THR A 281 -31.25 -40.23 -37.90
C THR A 281 -31.59 -40.51 -39.36
N SER A 282 -30.85 -39.94 -40.31
CA SER A 282 -31.03 -40.23 -41.73
C SER A 282 -30.66 -41.67 -42.11
N GLU A 283 -29.59 -42.22 -41.52
CA GLU A 283 -29.19 -43.63 -41.71
C GLU A 283 -30.21 -44.59 -41.10
N ASN A 284 -30.70 -44.31 -39.90
CA ASN A 284 -31.76 -45.10 -39.28
C ASN A 284 -33.01 -45.08 -40.16
N LEU A 285 -33.44 -43.91 -40.65
CA LEU A 285 -34.58 -43.81 -41.55
C LEU A 285 -34.38 -44.58 -42.86
N ALA A 286 -33.16 -44.58 -43.42
CA ALA A 286 -32.84 -45.36 -44.61
C ALA A 286 -32.95 -46.87 -44.36
N LYS A 287 -32.41 -47.36 -43.25
CA LYS A 287 -32.54 -48.77 -42.83
C LYS A 287 -33.99 -49.17 -42.61
N GLU A 288 -34.79 -48.31 -41.99
CA GLU A 288 -36.22 -48.55 -41.81
C GLU A 288 -36.96 -48.70 -43.16
N LYS A 289 -36.63 -47.88 -44.16
CA LYS A 289 -37.17 -48.02 -45.53
C LYS A 289 -36.71 -49.29 -46.23
N GLU A 290 -35.46 -49.70 -46.03
CA GLU A 290 -34.93 -50.95 -46.55
C GLU A 290 -35.67 -52.16 -45.95
N MET A 291 -35.92 -52.13 -44.64
CA MET A 291 -36.69 -53.17 -43.95
C MET A 291 -38.14 -53.28 -44.46
N ILE A 292 -38.80 -52.15 -44.77
CA ILE A 292 -40.11 -52.16 -45.42
C ILE A 292 -40.02 -52.90 -46.76
N THR A 293 -39.03 -52.57 -47.60
CA THR A 293 -38.84 -53.16 -48.93
C THR A 293 -38.57 -54.67 -48.83
N LEU A 294 -37.72 -55.08 -47.89
CA LEU A 294 -37.45 -56.49 -47.61
C LEU A 294 -38.73 -57.22 -47.17
N ALA A 295 -39.47 -56.64 -46.22
CA ALA A 295 -40.69 -57.25 -45.70
C ALA A 295 -41.79 -57.38 -46.77
N THR A 296 -41.94 -56.37 -47.66
CA THR A 296 -42.87 -56.47 -48.80
C THR A 296 -42.45 -57.56 -49.78
N ASN A 297 -41.15 -57.70 -50.05
CA ASN A 297 -40.63 -58.76 -50.93
C ASN A 297 -40.84 -60.15 -50.31
N LEU A 298 -40.64 -60.30 -49.00
CA LEU A 298 -40.92 -61.55 -48.29
C LEU A 298 -42.41 -61.93 -48.38
N LEU A 299 -43.33 -60.96 -48.21
CA LEU A 299 -44.77 -61.21 -48.39
C LEU A 299 -45.11 -61.65 -49.81
N HIS A 300 -44.49 -61.02 -50.81
CA HIS A 300 -44.66 -61.39 -52.22
C HIS A 300 -44.11 -62.80 -52.52
N ASN A 301 -42.92 -63.13 -52.01
CA ASN A 301 -42.33 -64.46 -52.14
C ASN A 301 -43.17 -65.53 -51.46
N LYS A 302 -43.69 -65.24 -50.26
CA LYS A 302 -44.60 -66.13 -49.54
C LYS A 302 -45.85 -66.42 -50.37
N GLN A 303 -46.38 -65.41 -51.05
CA GLN A 303 -47.49 -65.61 -51.97
C GLN A 303 -47.10 -66.48 -53.17
N TYR A 304 -45.93 -66.26 -53.78
CA TYR A 304 -45.46 -67.12 -54.86
C TYR A 304 -45.35 -68.59 -54.43
N PHE A 305 -44.85 -68.88 -53.23
CA PHE A 305 -44.81 -70.24 -52.70
C PHE A 305 -46.21 -70.84 -52.52
N LYS A 306 -47.21 -70.03 -52.12
CA LYS A 306 -48.61 -70.49 -52.07
C LYS A 306 -49.15 -70.83 -53.47
N GLU A 307 -48.84 -70.02 -54.47
CA GLU A 307 -49.21 -70.28 -55.88
C GLU A 307 -48.57 -71.58 -56.37
N ILE A 308 -47.25 -71.75 -56.17
CA ILE A 308 -46.53 -73.00 -56.49
C ILE A 308 -47.13 -74.20 -55.76
N LYS A 309 -47.46 -74.08 -54.47
CA LYS A 309 -48.13 -75.14 -53.71
C LYS A 309 -49.49 -75.50 -54.31
N ALA A 310 -50.27 -74.52 -54.77
CA ALA A 310 -51.56 -74.75 -55.39
C ALA A 310 -51.40 -75.50 -56.73
N ASP A 311 -50.41 -75.11 -57.54
CA ASP A 311 -50.08 -75.78 -58.80
C ASP A 311 -49.61 -77.21 -58.56
N LEU A 312 -48.72 -77.44 -57.57
CA LEU A 312 -48.25 -78.77 -57.17
C LEU A 312 -49.40 -79.70 -56.73
N LYS A 313 -50.42 -79.16 -56.03
CA LYS A 313 -51.63 -79.93 -55.67
C LYS A 313 -52.48 -80.32 -56.89
N GLY A 314 -52.43 -79.52 -57.96
CA GLY A 314 -53.16 -79.76 -59.21
C GLY A 314 -52.48 -80.77 -60.14
N LEU A 315 -51.21 -81.12 -59.91
CA LEU A 315 -50.47 -82.05 -60.76
C LEU A 315 -50.98 -83.49 -60.61
N LYS A 316 -51.28 -84.13 -61.75
CA LYS A 316 -51.57 -85.57 -61.82
C LYS A 316 -50.27 -86.32 -62.14
N THR A 317 -49.61 -86.83 -61.11
CA THR A 317 -48.37 -87.63 -61.22
C THR A 317 -48.50 -88.96 -60.48
N GLU A 318 -47.75 -89.97 -60.94
CA GLU A 318 -47.61 -91.27 -60.26
C GLU A 318 -46.79 -91.11 -58.96
N ASP A 319 -45.88 -90.14 -58.90
CA ASP A 319 -44.92 -89.95 -57.83
C ASP A 319 -45.44 -89.01 -56.72
N LYS A 320 -46.59 -89.39 -56.13
CA LYS A 320 -47.35 -88.57 -55.16
C LYS A 320 -46.59 -88.31 -53.85
N SER A 321 -45.64 -89.17 -53.49
CA SER A 321 -44.79 -89.00 -52.29
C SER A 321 -43.90 -87.78 -52.42
N THR A 322 -43.21 -87.63 -53.56
CA THR A 322 -42.31 -86.51 -53.87
C THR A 322 -43.06 -85.17 -53.85
N VAL A 323 -44.25 -85.11 -54.47
CA VAL A 323 -45.11 -83.91 -54.43
C VAL A 323 -45.55 -83.57 -53.01
N ARG A 324 -45.88 -84.59 -52.19
CA ARG A 324 -46.28 -84.38 -50.81
C ARG A 324 -45.12 -83.85 -49.96
N SER A 325 -43.90 -84.32 -50.19
CA SER A 325 -42.69 -83.80 -49.53
C SER A 325 -42.41 -82.34 -49.91
N MET A 326 -42.50 -81.99 -51.20
CA MET A 326 -42.34 -80.58 -51.64
C MET A 326 -43.41 -79.66 -51.05
N ILE A 327 -44.66 -80.12 -50.96
CA ILE A 327 -45.73 -79.36 -50.29
C ILE A 327 -45.43 -79.18 -48.80
N PHE A 328 -44.93 -80.22 -48.13
CA PHE A 328 -44.55 -80.15 -46.72
C PHE A 328 -43.40 -79.17 -46.47
N GLU A 329 -42.38 -79.15 -47.34
CA GLU A 329 -41.29 -78.16 -47.29
C GLU A 329 -41.81 -76.73 -47.48
N ILE A 330 -42.72 -76.51 -48.44
CA ILE A 330 -43.36 -75.22 -48.65
C ILE A 330 -44.20 -74.81 -47.44
N ASP A 331 -44.91 -75.74 -46.80
CA ASP A 331 -45.71 -75.45 -45.60
C ASP A 331 -44.86 -75.03 -44.41
N ASN A 332 -43.75 -75.71 -44.17
CA ASN A 332 -42.78 -75.31 -43.14
C ASN A 332 -42.20 -73.91 -43.41
N LEU A 333 -42.07 -73.48 -44.67
CA LEU A 333 -41.57 -72.14 -45.05
C LEU A 333 -42.66 -71.04 -44.96
N ILE A 334 -43.94 -71.40 -45.06
CA ILE A 334 -45.06 -70.44 -45.08
C ILE A 334 -45.63 -70.17 -43.67
N GLU A 335 -45.38 -71.02 -42.68
CA GLU A 335 -46.11 -71.05 -41.40
C GLU A 335 -45.89 -69.87 -40.41
N ASN A 336 -45.12 -68.85 -40.77
CA ASN A 336 -44.87 -67.70 -39.88
C ASN A 336 -45.69 -66.46 -40.28
N GLU A 337 -46.43 -65.81 -39.36
CA GLU A 337 -47.13 -64.52 -39.64
C GLU A 337 -46.29 -63.28 -39.26
N LYS A 338 -45.07 -63.47 -38.74
CA LYS A 338 -44.22 -62.39 -38.20
C LYS A 338 -43.86 -61.31 -39.24
N GLU A 339 -43.83 -61.63 -40.53
CA GLU A 339 -43.48 -60.68 -41.60
C GLU A 339 -44.48 -59.52 -41.68
N TRP A 340 -45.75 -59.78 -41.35
CA TRP A 340 -46.76 -58.72 -41.30
C TRP A 340 -46.49 -57.73 -40.16
N GLU A 341 -46.21 -58.23 -38.96
CA GLU A 341 -45.89 -57.37 -37.81
C GLU A 341 -44.58 -56.61 -38.00
N ILE A 342 -43.59 -57.22 -38.66
CA ILE A 342 -42.34 -56.55 -39.07
C ILE A 342 -42.64 -55.41 -40.06
N LEU A 343 -43.40 -55.69 -41.13
CA LEU A 343 -43.78 -54.67 -42.10
C LEU A 343 -44.54 -53.53 -41.43
N LYS A 344 -45.54 -53.84 -40.60
CA LYS A 344 -46.35 -52.87 -39.87
C LYS A 344 -45.49 -51.98 -38.98
N LYS A 345 -44.59 -52.55 -38.19
CA LYS A 345 -43.72 -51.79 -37.28
C LYS A 345 -42.81 -50.82 -38.03
N HIS A 346 -42.11 -51.27 -39.06
CA HIS A 346 -41.18 -50.43 -39.82
C HIS A 346 -41.95 -49.40 -40.68
N PHE A 347 -43.08 -49.80 -41.26
CA PHE A 347 -43.97 -48.90 -41.99
C PHE A 347 -44.48 -47.76 -41.12
N ASP A 348 -44.95 -48.06 -39.91
CA ASP A 348 -45.49 -47.07 -38.99
C ASP A 348 -44.40 -46.10 -38.50
N THR A 349 -43.17 -46.60 -38.33
CA THR A 349 -41.99 -45.80 -37.96
C THR A 349 -41.61 -44.81 -39.07
N VAL A 350 -41.68 -45.21 -40.34
CA VAL A 350 -41.34 -44.33 -41.50
C VAL A 350 -42.46 -43.36 -41.86
N ASN A 351 -43.72 -43.74 -41.62
CA ASN A 351 -44.90 -42.98 -42.04
C ASN A 351 -45.60 -42.29 -40.86
N ASP A 352 -44.82 -41.74 -39.91
CA ASP A 352 -45.31 -40.92 -38.80
C ASP A 352 -46.49 -41.53 -38.01
N GLY A 353 -46.47 -42.83 -37.73
CA GLY A 353 -47.55 -43.48 -37.00
C GLY A 353 -48.85 -43.61 -37.80
N PHE A 354 -48.78 -43.65 -39.14
CA PHE A 354 -49.92 -43.77 -40.05
C PHE A 354 -50.95 -44.81 -39.62
N TYR A 355 -50.49 -46.00 -39.21
CA TYR A 355 -51.36 -47.09 -38.80
C TYR A 355 -52.22 -46.67 -37.59
N GLY A 356 -51.58 -46.12 -36.57
CA GLY A 356 -52.25 -45.62 -35.37
C GLY A 356 -53.18 -44.44 -35.66
N LYS A 357 -52.73 -43.49 -36.49
CA LYS A 357 -53.53 -42.34 -36.93
C LYS A 357 -54.78 -42.77 -37.70
N LEU A 358 -54.62 -43.68 -38.65
CA LEU A 358 -55.69 -44.21 -39.48
C LEU A 358 -56.73 -44.94 -38.64
N LEU A 359 -56.29 -45.80 -37.71
CA LEU A 359 -57.18 -46.50 -36.79
C LEU A 359 -57.93 -45.56 -35.85
N LYS A 360 -57.28 -44.48 -35.37
CA LYS A 360 -57.91 -43.48 -34.52
C LYS A 360 -58.99 -42.67 -35.24
N LEU A 361 -58.74 -42.30 -36.51
CA LEU A 361 -59.70 -41.54 -37.31
C LEU A 361 -60.84 -42.41 -37.84
N HIS A 362 -60.55 -43.67 -38.14
CA HIS A 362 -61.48 -44.59 -38.78
C HIS A 362 -61.52 -45.94 -38.04
N PRO A 363 -62.09 -46.00 -36.83
CA PRO A 363 -62.07 -47.19 -35.97
C PRO A 363 -62.85 -48.39 -36.52
N ASN A 364 -63.71 -48.16 -37.53
CA ASN A 364 -64.56 -49.18 -38.16
C ASN A 364 -63.86 -49.95 -39.30
N LEU A 365 -62.58 -49.67 -39.57
CA LEU A 365 -61.76 -50.41 -40.53
C LEU A 365 -61.30 -51.72 -39.92
N SER A 366 -61.42 -52.82 -40.68
CA SER A 366 -60.87 -54.11 -40.25
C SER A 366 -59.35 -54.16 -40.46
N GLU A 367 -58.67 -55.09 -39.77
CA GLU A 367 -57.24 -55.35 -39.96
C GLU A 367 -56.88 -55.50 -41.45
N THR A 368 -57.64 -56.31 -42.20
CA THR A 368 -57.46 -56.51 -43.65
C THR A 368 -57.58 -55.22 -44.47
N GLU A 369 -58.50 -54.33 -44.10
CA GLU A 369 -58.68 -53.03 -44.75
C GLU A 369 -57.54 -52.06 -44.40
N LEU A 370 -57.03 -52.11 -43.17
CA LEU A 370 -55.83 -51.37 -42.76
C LEU A 370 -54.59 -51.84 -43.53
N ARG A 371 -54.42 -53.17 -43.71
CA ARG A 371 -53.32 -53.72 -44.54
C ARG A 371 -53.39 -53.19 -45.96
N HIS A 372 -54.60 -53.19 -46.53
CA HIS A 372 -54.86 -52.66 -47.85
C HIS A 372 -54.46 -51.18 -47.94
N CYS A 373 -54.82 -50.36 -46.96
CA CYS A 373 -54.45 -48.94 -46.93
C CYS A 373 -52.92 -48.74 -46.86
N MET A 374 -52.20 -49.55 -46.09
CA MET A 374 -50.73 -49.51 -46.06
C MET A 374 -50.14 -49.85 -47.43
N PHE A 375 -50.63 -50.89 -48.10
CA PHE A 375 -50.15 -51.23 -49.44
C PHE A 375 -50.44 -50.15 -50.48
N ILE A 376 -51.58 -49.44 -50.36
CA ILE A 376 -51.87 -48.26 -51.19
C ILE A 376 -50.86 -47.14 -50.92
N LYS A 377 -50.53 -46.86 -49.66
CA LYS A 377 -49.53 -45.85 -49.25
C LYS A 377 -48.12 -46.23 -49.71
N LEU A 378 -47.80 -47.53 -49.79
CA LEU A 378 -46.57 -48.06 -50.40
C LEU A 378 -46.59 -48.04 -51.93
N PHE A 379 -47.60 -47.41 -52.55
CA PHE A 379 -47.75 -47.27 -54.01
C PHE A 379 -47.87 -48.60 -54.78
N LEU A 380 -48.21 -49.70 -54.11
CA LEU A 380 -48.41 -50.99 -54.77
C LEU A 380 -49.59 -50.93 -55.75
N GLN A 381 -49.42 -51.58 -56.90
CA GLN A 381 -50.45 -51.68 -57.92
C GLN A 381 -51.55 -52.65 -57.50
N THR A 382 -52.75 -52.47 -58.04
CA THR A 382 -53.93 -53.32 -57.72
C THR A 382 -53.63 -54.82 -57.90
N LYS A 383 -52.87 -55.19 -58.92
CA LYS A 383 -52.46 -56.59 -59.18
C LYS A 383 -51.50 -57.13 -58.12
N GLU A 384 -50.58 -56.30 -57.64
CA GLU A 384 -49.60 -56.66 -56.60
C GLU A 384 -50.28 -56.82 -55.24
N ILE A 385 -51.19 -55.89 -54.90
CA ILE A 385 -52.02 -55.98 -53.68
C ILE A 385 -52.88 -57.25 -53.71
N ALA A 386 -53.52 -57.53 -54.84
CA ALA A 386 -54.34 -58.72 -55.04
C ALA A 386 -53.55 -60.00 -54.75
N ARG A 387 -52.35 -60.08 -55.32
CA ARG A 387 -51.40 -61.17 -55.12
C ARG A 387 -51.04 -61.29 -53.64
N ILE A 388 -50.44 -60.26 -53.03
CA ILE A 388 -49.99 -60.30 -51.62
C ILE A 388 -51.12 -60.68 -50.65
N MET A 389 -52.34 -60.18 -50.90
CA MET A 389 -53.50 -60.45 -50.04
C MET A 389 -54.22 -61.77 -50.38
N SER A 390 -53.76 -62.52 -51.38
CA SER A 390 -54.39 -63.75 -51.87
C SER A 390 -55.87 -63.57 -52.27
N ILE A 391 -56.21 -62.49 -52.97
CA ILE A 391 -57.58 -62.19 -53.43
C ILE A 391 -57.63 -61.84 -54.92
N ASP A 392 -58.81 -61.91 -55.53
CA ASP A 392 -59.01 -61.49 -56.93
C ASP A 392 -58.74 -59.98 -57.11
N PRO A 393 -58.10 -59.54 -58.22
CA PRO A 393 -57.87 -58.12 -58.49
C PRO A 393 -59.13 -57.24 -58.48
N ARG A 394 -60.30 -57.78 -58.84
CA ARG A 394 -61.59 -57.09 -58.73
C ARG A 394 -62.00 -56.92 -57.27
N SER A 395 -61.67 -57.88 -56.40
CA SER A 395 -61.89 -57.77 -54.95
C SER A 395 -61.07 -56.65 -54.32
N VAL A 396 -59.88 -56.33 -54.85
CA VAL A 396 -59.10 -55.16 -54.43
C VAL A 396 -59.88 -53.87 -54.70
N GLN A 397 -60.48 -53.73 -55.89
CA GLN A 397 -61.29 -52.56 -56.25
C GLN A 397 -62.54 -52.43 -55.38
N THR A 398 -63.24 -53.54 -55.15
CA THR A 398 -64.40 -53.57 -54.23
C THR A 398 -63.98 -53.17 -52.82
N SER A 399 -62.81 -53.64 -52.34
CA SER A 399 -62.30 -53.25 -51.03
C SER A 399 -61.98 -51.75 -50.95
N ARG A 400 -61.42 -51.15 -52.00
CA ARG A 400 -61.20 -49.69 -52.06
C ARG A 400 -62.50 -48.91 -51.95
N TYR A 401 -63.55 -49.34 -52.64
CA TYR A 401 -64.88 -48.71 -52.53
C TYR A 401 -65.43 -48.82 -51.10
N ARG A 402 -65.32 -50.00 -50.46
CA ARG A 402 -65.75 -50.18 -49.05
C ARG A 402 -64.96 -49.29 -48.10
N ILE A 403 -63.64 -49.23 -48.26
CA ILE A 403 -62.75 -48.37 -47.45
C ILE A 403 -63.17 -46.90 -47.62
N LYS A 404 -63.35 -46.44 -48.86
CA LYS A 404 -63.81 -45.08 -49.17
C LYS A 404 -65.14 -44.74 -48.49
N LYS A 405 -66.11 -45.67 -48.53
CA LYS A 405 -67.41 -45.53 -47.86
C LYS A 405 -67.27 -45.50 -46.34
N LYS A 406 -66.45 -46.37 -45.75
CA LYS A 406 -66.21 -46.40 -44.29
C LYS A 406 -65.47 -45.17 -43.78
N MET A 407 -64.66 -44.55 -44.64
CA MET A 407 -63.95 -43.30 -44.35
C MET A 407 -64.78 -42.04 -44.63
N ASN A 408 -66.02 -42.18 -45.11
CA ASN A 408 -66.90 -41.07 -45.50
C ASN A 408 -66.25 -40.09 -46.50
N LEU A 409 -65.47 -40.61 -47.46
CA LEU A 409 -64.85 -39.77 -48.50
C LEU A 409 -65.84 -39.49 -49.64
N ASN A 410 -65.90 -38.24 -50.08
CA ASN A 410 -66.78 -37.81 -51.18
C ASN A 410 -66.40 -38.47 -52.52
N GLU A 411 -67.33 -38.54 -53.48
CA GLU A 411 -67.09 -39.20 -54.78
C GLU A 411 -65.87 -38.63 -55.53
N GLU A 412 -65.61 -37.34 -55.40
CA GLU A 412 -64.46 -36.63 -56.00
C GLU A 412 -63.13 -36.83 -55.27
N GLN A 413 -63.14 -37.32 -54.02
CA GLN A 413 -61.92 -37.55 -53.25
C GLN A 413 -61.29 -38.89 -53.61
N ASP A 414 -60.04 -38.85 -54.09
CA ASP A 414 -59.27 -40.07 -54.35
C ASP A 414 -58.74 -40.68 -53.04
N LEU A 415 -58.98 -41.98 -52.86
CA LEU A 415 -58.58 -42.71 -51.66
C LEU A 415 -57.06 -42.72 -51.48
N ARG A 416 -56.29 -42.86 -52.56
CA ARG A 416 -54.82 -42.87 -52.47
C ARG A 416 -54.31 -41.49 -52.06
N ASN A 417 -54.83 -40.41 -52.65
CA ASN A 417 -54.47 -39.05 -52.25
C ASN A 417 -54.80 -38.78 -50.78
N TYR A 418 -56.00 -39.18 -50.32
CA TYR A 418 -56.38 -39.07 -48.91
C TYR A 418 -55.37 -39.79 -48.00
N LEU A 419 -55.02 -41.04 -48.32
CA LEU A 419 -54.07 -41.81 -47.52
C LEU A 419 -52.65 -41.25 -47.58
N ILE A 420 -52.19 -40.66 -48.69
CA ILE A 420 -50.87 -40.05 -48.82
C ILE A 420 -50.73 -38.82 -47.90
N HIS A 421 -51.80 -38.04 -47.75
CA HIS A 421 -51.80 -36.82 -46.94
C HIS A 421 -52.16 -37.03 -45.46
N LEU A 422 -52.48 -38.27 -45.07
CA LEU A 422 -52.67 -38.71 -43.69
C LEU A 422 -51.36 -39.11 -43.02
#